data_AF-A0A7X1M349-F1
#
_entry.id   AF-A0A7X1M349-F1
#
_cell.length_a   1.000
_cell.length_b   1.000
_cell.length_c   1.000
_cell.angle_alpha   90.00
_cell.angle_beta   90.00
_cell.angle_gamma   90.00
#
_symmetry.space_group_name_H-M   'P 1'
#
loop_
_entity.id
_entity.type
_entity.pdbx_description
1 polymer ?
#
loop_
_entity_poly.entity_id
_entity_poly.type
_entity_poly.pdbx_seq_one_letter_code
_entity_poly.pdbx_strand_id
1 'polypeptide(L)'
;MTDPPQSPSTRPALTQREVVNSTDIPLTTLRRWRAQERFPNAYKDSSGTWRIPLGDLLDAGIRLHAPAPPDPGHQEATAEATAAGAPGHGGQDDDVAALRAETLRLEAELRIAEAERAQALAEARADHLERELAARDTHIGDLQRMLQALTPAPERAAIPQPAAPAHPPTTAPAAADSAPAVPPAGVPGKDAGGRRRRLGWGWGSRS
;
A
#
# COMPACT_ATOMS: atom_id res chain seq x y z
N MET A 1 36.98 43.96 -18.29
CA MET A 1 35.61 44.48 -18.36
C MET A 1 34.71 43.38 -17.83
N THR A 2 34.42 43.45 -16.54
CA THR A 2 33.55 42.53 -15.82
C THR A 2 32.14 43.05 -16.02
N ASP A 3 31.31 42.32 -16.75
CA ASP A 3 29.89 42.67 -16.88
C ASP A 3 29.28 42.75 -15.47
N PRO A 4 28.57 43.83 -15.12
CA PRO A 4 27.82 43.89 -13.88
C PRO A 4 26.80 42.73 -13.87
N PRO A 5 26.53 42.09 -12.72
CA PRO A 5 25.50 41.07 -12.62
C PRO A 5 24.18 41.74 -13.02
N GLN A 6 23.67 41.38 -14.19
CA GLN A 6 22.40 41.90 -14.68
C GLN A 6 21.36 41.67 -13.58
N SER A 7 20.77 42.77 -13.11
CA SER A 7 19.62 42.71 -12.22
C SER A 7 18.61 41.75 -12.86
N PRO A 8 18.15 40.72 -12.15
CA PRO A 8 17.31 39.71 -12.75
C PRO A 8 16.04 40.41 -13.23
N SER A 9 15.93 40.60 -14.55
CA SER A 9 14.66 40.81 -15.22
C SER A 9 13.70 39.83 -14.57
N THR A 10 12.75 40.34 -13.79
CA THR A 10 11.95 39.59 -12.82
C THR A 10 10.97 38.70 -13.57
N ARG A 11 11.50 37.67 -14.23
CA ARG A 11 10.70 36.65 -14.87
C ARG A 11 10.01 35.87 -13.75
N PRO A 12 8.68 35.72 -13.80
CA PRO A 12 7.96 35.02 -12.74
C PRO A 12 8.50 33.60 -12.62
N ALA A 13 8.83 33.20 -11.40
CA ALA A 13 9.29 31.85 -11.07
C ALA A 13 8.23 31.17 -10.18
N LEU A 14 7.67 30.08 -10.69
CA LEU A 14 6.56 29.37 -10.06
C LEU A 14 7.09 28.24 -9.17
N THR A 15 6.39 28.00 -8.06
CA THR A 15 6.66 26.81 -7.24
C THR A 15 6.13 25.55 -7.93
N GLN A 16 6.67 24.37 -7.60
CA GLN A 16 6.19 23.12 -8.21
C GLN A 16 4.68 22.90 -8.03
N ARG A 17 4.11 23.32 -6.89
CA ARG A 17 2.67 23.23 -6.64
C ARG A 17 1.88 24.19 -7.54
N GLU A 18 2.36 25.42 -7.72
CA GLU A 18 1.75 26.37 -8.65
C GLU A 18 1.77 25.85 -10.09
N VAL A 19 2.86 25.21 -10.51
CA VAL A 19 2.94 24.59 -11.85
C VAL A 19 1.91 23.46 -11.98
N VAL A 20 1.79 22.57 -10.99
CA VAL A 20 0.75 21.50 -11.01
C VAL A 20 -0.65 22.09 -11.02
N ASN A 21 -0.89 23.22 -10.36
CA ASN A 21 -2.21 23.84 -10.36
C ASN A 21 -2.53 24.58 -11.68
N SER A 22 -1.51 25.01 -12.42
CA SER A 22 -1.66 25.74 -13.69
C SER A 22 -1.47 24.85 -14.93
N THR A 23 -1.12 23.57 -14.75
CA THR A 23 -0.83 22.64 -15.85
C THR A 23 -1.40 21.26 -15.51
N ASP A 24 -1.72 20.44 -16.52
CA ASP A 24 -2.21 19.07 -16.28
C ASP A 24 -1.09 18.07 -15.94
N ILE A 25 0.06 18.56 -15.49
CA ILE A 25 1.24 17.72 -15.24
C ILE A 25 1.29 17.33 -13.77
N PRO A 26 1.29 16.02 -13.44
CA PRO A 26 1.36 15.58 -12.05
C PRO A 26 2.72 15.92 -11.42
N LEU A 27 2.72 16.18 -10.10
CA LEU A 27 3.91 16.57 -9.34
C LEU A 27 5.07 15.57 -9.45
N THR A 28 4.77 14.27 -9.59
CA THR A 28 5.77 13.20 -9.77
C THR A 28 6.56 13.36 -11.07
N THR A 29 5.90 13.75 -12.16
CA THR A 29 6.53 14.04 -13.45
C THR A 29 7.44 15.26 -13.36
N LEU A 30 6.98 16.34 -12.72
CA LEU A 30 7.81 17.55 -12.51
C LEU A 30 9.07 17.25 -11.68
N ARG A 31 8.96 16.42 -10.64
CA ARG A 31 10.12 15.99 -9.84
C ARG A 31 11.11 15.16 -10.68
N ARG A 32 10.61 14.25 -11.52
CA ARG A 32 11.43 13.44 -12.43
C ARG A 32 12.14 14.31 -13.46
N TRP A 33 11.45 15.25 -14.09
CA TRP A 33 12.05 16.17 -15.07
C TRP A 33 13.11 17.09 -14.46
N ARG A 34 12.89 17.55 -13.22
CA ARG A 34 13.93 18.28 -12.48
C ARG A 34 15.16 17.40 -12.21
N ALA A 35 14.97 16.14 -11.82
CA ALA A 35 16.08 15.22 -11.60
C ALA A 35 16.85 14.88 -12.89
N GLN A 36 16.22 15.08 -14.05
CA GLN A 36 16.84 14.95 -15.37
C GLN A 36 17.39 16.29 -15.90
N GLU A 37 17.48 17.32 -15.05
CA GLU A 37 18.01 18.65 -15.40
C GLU A 37 17.31 19.31 -16.60
N ARG A 38 16.03 18.98 -16.83
CA ARG A 38 15.23 19.56 -17.93
C ARG A 38 14.91 21.05 -17.73
N PHE A 39 15.16 21.58 -16.54
CA PHE A 39 14.96 22.98 -16.16
C PHE A 39 16.31 23.56 -15.70
N PRO A 40 17.15 24.05 -16.64
CA PRO A 40 18.53 24.45 -16.34
C PRO A 40 18.63 25.62 -15.37
N ASN A 41 17.60 26.47 -15.31
CA ASN A 41 17.54 27.64 -14.45
C ASN A 41 16.66 27.42 -13.21
N ALA A 42 16.27 26.18 -12.88
CA ALA A 42 15.56 25.89 -11.65
C ALA A 42 16.48 26.09 -10.43
N TYR A 43 15.98 26.77 -9.40
CA TYR A 43 16.76 27.08 -8.20
C TYR A 43 15.94 26.87 -6.91
N LYS A 44 16.62 26.77 -5.77
CA LYS A 44 15.97 26.79 -4.45
C LYS A 44 15.93 28.21 -3.92
N ASP A 45 14.77 28.62 -3.45
CA ASP A 45 14.61 29.86 -2.70
C ASP A 45 15.29 29.76 -1.31
N SER A 46 15.42 30.89 -0.63
CA SER A 46 15.86 31.02 0.77
C SER A 46 15.11 30.10 1.75
N SER A 47 13.84 29.76 1.44
CA SER A 47 13.01 28.82 2.19
C SER A 47 13.28 27.35 1.88
N GLY A 48 14.19 27.04 0.94
CA GLY A 48 14.45 25.68 0.44
C GLY A 48 13.41 25.15 -0.55
N THR A 49 12.42 25.97 -0.93
CA THR A 49 11.41 25.61 -1.94
C THR A 49 11.99 25.74 -3.35
N TRP A 50 11.81 24.72 -4.19
CA TRP A 50 12.21 24.78 -5.60
C TRP A 50 11.28 25.69 -6.39
N ARG A 51 11.87 26.64 -7.12
CA ARG A 51 11.19 27.51 -8.08
C ARG A 51 11.71 27.22 -9.49
N ILE A 52 10.80 27.19 -10.44
CA ILE A 52 11.09 26.95 -11.85
C ILE A 52 10.74 28.23 -12.61
N PRO A 53 11.68 28.88 -13.31
CA PRO A 53 11.40 30.05 -14.13
C PRO A 53 10.38 29.72 -15.22
N LEU A 54 9.48 30.67 -15.51
CA LEU A 54 8.48 30.48 -16.56
C LEU A 54 9.09 30.19 -17.94
N GLY A 55 10.27 30.77 -18.24
CA GLY A 55 11.00 30.51 -19.49
C GLY A 55 11.31 29.02 -19.67
N ASP A 56 11.89 28.38 -18.66
CA ASP A 56 12.20 26.96 -18.69
C ASP A 56 10.96 26.06 -18.84
N LEU A 57 9.81 26.48 -18.30
CA LEU A 57 8.55 25.74 -18.50
C LEU A 57 8.09 25.80 -19.96
N LEU A 58 8.18 26.98 -20.58
CA LEU A 58 7.82 27.18 -21.99
C LEU A 58 8.80 26.48 -22.93
N ASP A 59 10.10 26.54 -22.64
CA ASP A 59 11.16 25.86 -23.39
C ASP A 59 10.99 24.32 -23.32
N ALA A 60 10.50 23.81 -22.18
CA ALA A 60 10.15 22.40 -22.02
C ALA A 60 8.87 21.99 -22.77
N GLY A 61 8.15 22.94 -23.39
CA GLY A 61 6.89 22.72 -24.11
C GLY A 61 5.66 22.65 -23.21
N ILE A 62 5.76 23.08 -21.95
CA ILE A 62 4.66 23.04 -21.00
C ILE A 62 3.77 24.25 -21.25
N ARG A 63 2.49 23.99 -21.57
CA ARG A 63 1.48 25.04 -21.70
C ARG A 63 0.87 25.32 -20.33
N LEU A 64 1.00 26.54 -19.86
CA LEU A 64 0.24 26.99 -18.69
C LEU A 64 -1.19 27.25 -19.15
N HIS A 65 -2.14 26.57 -18.52
CA HIS A 65 -3.53 26.96 -18.63
C HIS A 65 -3.63 28.36 -18.03
N ALA A 66 -3.92 29.34 -18.87
CA ALA A 66 -4.39 30.61 -18.36
C ALA A 66 -5.61 30.29 -17.49
N PRO A 67 -5.67 30.74 -16.21
CA PRO A 67 -6.88 30.56 -15.42
C PRO A 67 -8.02 31.04 -16.30
N ALA A 68 -9.03 30.18 -16.49
CA ALA A 68 -10.18 30.54 -17.30
C ALA A 68 -10.61 31.95 -16.87
N PRO A 69 -10.72 32.92 -17.81
CA PRO A 69 -11.15 34.26 -17.44
C PRO A 69 -12.40 34.12 -16.58
N PRO A 70 -12.50 34.84 -15.45
CA PRO A 70 -13.67 34.75 -14.58
C PRO A 70 -14.90 34.89 -15.47
N ASP A 71 -15.74 33.87 -15.46
CA ASP A 71 -16.89 33.78 -16.34
C ASP A 71 -17.68 35.09 -16.21
N PRO A 72 -17.82 35.92 -17.27
CA PRO A 72 -18.53 37.20 -17.17
C PRO A 72 -20.05 37.03 -16.96
N GLY A 73 -20.53 35.82 -16.63
CA GLY A 73 -21.94 35.44 -16.51
C GLY A 73 -22.61 35.63 -15.15
N HIS A 74 -21.95 36.15 -14.12
CA HIS A 74 -22.60 36.52 -12.86
C HIS A 74 -22.64 38.04 -12.65
N GLN A 75 -23.12 38.78 -13.66
CA GLN A 75 -23.87 40.01 -13.39
C GLN A 75 -25.32 39.60 -13.20
N GLU A 76 -25.78 39.56 -11.95
CA GLU A 76 -27.20 39.56 -11.61
C GLU A 76 -27.83 40.84 -12.18
N ALA A 77 -28.31 40.73 -13.42
CA ALA A 77 -29.19 41.71 -14.01
C ALA A 77 -30.56 41.59 -13.35
N THR A 78 -30.79 42.44 -12.36
CA THR A 78 -32.12 42.80 -11.87
C THR A 78 -32.89 43.43 -13.03
N ALA A 79 -33.58 42.61 -13.83
CA ALA A 79 -34.55 43.06 -14.81
C ALA A 79 -35.88 42.38 -14.52
N GLU A 80 -36.67 43.10 -13.75
CA GLU A 80 -38.08 42.95 -13.50
C GLU A 80 -38.83 42.87 -14.86
N ALA A 81 -39.25 41.67 -15.25
CA ALA A 81 -40.20 41.45 -16.34
C ALA A 81 -41.20 40.38 -15.92
N THR A 82 -42.43 40.85 -15.76
CA THR A 82 -43.61 40.17 -15.24
C THR A 82 -44.16 39.13 -16.20
N ALA A 83 -44.31 37.91 -15.67
CA ALA A 83 -45.40 36.94 -15.86
C ALA A 83 -46.00 36.69 -17.26
N ALA A 84 -45.76 35.48 -17.79
CA ALA A 84 -46.78 34.65 -18.43
C ALA A 84 -46.37 33.16 -18.45
N GLY A 85 -46.93 32.40 -17.48
CA GLY A 85 -47.12 30.93 -17.45
C GLY A 85 -46.14 30.01 -18.18
N ALA A 86 -45.15 29.49 -17.45
CA ALA A 86 -44.42 28.26 -17.84
C ALA A 86 -44.83 27.11 -16.89
N PRO A 87 -45.58 26.10 -17.36
CA PRO A 87 -45.82 24.88 -16.60
C PRO A 87 -44.64 23.92 -16.79
N GLY A 88 -44.08 23.39 -15.69
CA GLY A 88 -43.27 22.18 -15.73
C GLY A 88 -41.87 22.29 -15.13
N HIS A 89 -41.74 22.54 -13.83
CA HIS A 89 -40.51 22.21 -13.08
C HIS A 89 -40.54 20.80 -12.47
N GLY A 90 -41.64 20.05 -12.62
CA GLY A 90 -41.76 18.69 -12.07
C GLY A 90 -40.81 17.67 -12.72
N GLY A 91 -40.43 17.84 -13.99
CA GLY A 91 -39.55 16.88 -14.68
C GLY A 91 -38.11 16.88 -14.14
N GLN A 92 -37.62 18.01 -13.63
CA GLN A 92 -36.24 18.12 -13.17
C GLN A 92 -36.01 17.36 -11.86
N ASP A 93 -37.00 17.32 -10.95
CA ASP A 93 -36.90 16.55 -9.72
C ASP A 93 -36.96 15.04 -9.97
N ASP A 94 -37.77 14.61 -10.95
CA ASP A 94 -37.85 13.22 -11.39
C ASP A 94 -36.55 12.76 -12.07
N ASP A 95 -35.96 13.60 -12.92
CA ASP A 95 -34.66 13.33 -13.55
C ASP A 95 -33.53 13.22 -12.52
N VAL A 96 -33.52 14.09 -11.51
CA VAL A 96 -32.54 14.04 -10.42
C VAL A 96 -32.73 12.78 -9.57
N ALA A 97 -33.97 12.38 -9.30
CA ALA A 97 -34.27 11.14 -8.58
C ALA A 97 -33.81 9.90 -9.39
N ALA A 98 -34.04 9.88 -10.70
CA ALA A 98 -33.61 8.82 -11.59
C ALA A 98 -32.08 8.70 -11.64
N LEU A 99 -31.36 9.81 -11.78
CA LEU A 99 -29.90 9.84 -11.76
C LEU A 99 -29.34 9.34 -10.42
N ARG A 100 -29.96 9.72 -9.30
CA ARG A 100 -29.54 9.21 -7.98
C ARG A 100 -29.75 7.70 -7.86
N ALA A 101 -30.88 7.18 -8.35
CA ALA A 101 -31.14 5.74 -8.36
C ALA A 101 -30.11 4.98 -9.23
N GLU A 102 -29.74 5.55 -10.38
CA GLU A 102 -28.72 4.98 -11.25
C GLU A 102 -27.34 4.99 -10.58
N THR A 103 -26.94 6.08 -9.93
CA THR A 103 -25.67 6.12 -9.19
C THR A 103 -25.61 5.07 -8.08
N LEU A 104 -26.68 4.90 -7.30
CA LEU A 104 -26.74 3.88 -6.25
C LEU A 104 -26.65 2.46 -6.81
N ARG A 105 -27.27 2.22 -7.98
CA ARG A 105 -27.18 0.94 -8.67
C ARG A 105 -25.75 0.66 -9.13
N LEU A 106 -25.10 1.63 -9.79
CA LEU A 106 -23.71 1.48 -10.25
C LEU A 106 -22.74 1.29 -9.08
N GLU A 107 -22.93 2.02 -7.98
CA GLU A 107 -22.13 1.84 -6.76
C GLU A 107 -22.32 0.44 -6.15
N ALA A 108 -23.54 -0.10 -6.17
CA ALA A 108 -23.80 -1.47 -5.70
C ALA A 108 -23.14 -2.51 -6.61
N GLU A 109 -23.23 -2.36 -7.93
CA GLU A 109 -22.57 -3.23 -8.91
C GLU A 109 -21.04 -3.20 -8.75
N LEU A 110 -20.44 -2.00 -8.61
CA LEU A 110 -19.00 -1.85 -8.35
C LEU A 110 -18.58 -2.53 -7.03
N ARG A 111 -19.37 -2.37 -5.96
CA ARG A 111 -19.08 -2.99 -4.66
C ARG A 111 -19.05 -4.53 -4.75
N ILE A 112 -19.96 -5.11 -5.53
CA ILE A 112 -20.00 -6.57 -5.77
C ILE A 112 -18.75 -7.00 -6.55
N ALA A 113 -18.44 -6.31 -7.65
CA ALA A 113 -17.27 -6.63 -8.47
C ALA A 113 -15.94 -6.50 -7.70
N GLU A 114 -15.82 -5.49 -6.83
CA GLU A 114 -14.65 -5.34 -5.95
C GLU A 114 -14.54 -6.48 -4.92
N ALA A 115 -15.66 -6.91 -4.34
CA ALA A 115 -15.70 -8.04 -3.40
C ALA A 115 -15.29 -9.35 -4.09
N GLU A 116 -15.82 -9.63 -5.27
CA GLU A 116 -15.45 -10.80 -6.08
C GLU A 116 -13.95 -10.79 -6.45
N ARG A 117 -13.44 -9.63 -6.88
CA ARG A 117 -12.01 -9.48 -7.17
C ARG A 117 -11.14 -9.71 -5.93
N ALA A 118 -11.57 -9.23 -4.77
CA ALA A 118 -10.86 -9.45 -3.52
C ALA A 118 -10.84 -10.94 -3.12
N GLN A 119 -11.95 -11.64 -3.30
CA GLN A 119 -12.06 -13.08 -3.08
C GLN A 119 -11.12 -13.87 -4.03
N ALA A 120 -11.17 -13.58 -5.33
CA ALA A 120 -10.31 -14.24 -6.31
C ALA A 120 -8.81 -14.05 -6.00
N LEU A 121 -8.40 -12.86 -5.53
CA LEU A 121 -7.03 -12.62 -5.09
C LEU A 121 -6.67 -13.37 -3.80
N ALA A 122 -7.62 -13.57 -2.88
CA ALA A 122 -7.40 -14.34 -1.67
C ALA A 122 -7.23 -15.84 -1.98
N GLU A 123 -8.07 -16.39 -2.86
CA GLU A 123 -7.99 -17.78 -3.33
C GLU A 123 -6.67 -18.04 -4.07
N ALA A 124 -6.30 -17.19 -5.02
CA ALA A 124 -5.04 -17.34 -5.75
C ALA A 124 -3.80 -17.32 -4.82
N ARG A 125 -3.87 -16.55 -3.72
CA ARG A 125 -2.81 -16.54 -2.69
C ARG A 125 -2.82 -17.81 -1.85
N ALA A 126 -4.00 -18.33 -1.48
CA ALA A 126 -4.11 -19.60 -0.77
C ALA A 126 -3.51 -20.75 -1.61
N ASP A 127 -3.92 -20.86 -2.87
CA ASP A 127 -3.40 -21.87 -3.81
C ASP A 127 -1.88 -21.78 -4.01
N HIS A 128 -1.34 -20.57 -3.99
CA HIS A 128 0.10 -20.37 -4.09
C HIS A 128 0.82 -20.88 -2.85
N LEU A 129 0.33 -20.55 -1.66
CA LEU A 129 0.91 -21.00 -0.39
C LEU A 129 0.81 -22.52 -0.22
N GLU A 130 -0.31 -23.14 -0.62
CA GLU A 130 -0.46 -24.59 -0.60
C GLU A 130 0.56 -25.29 -1.51
N ARG A 131 0.79 -24.76 -2.72
CA ARG A 131 1.84 -25.26 -3.62
C ARG A 131 3.23 -25.12 -3.03
N GLU A 132 3.53 -24.00 -2.36
CA GLU A 132 4.83 -23.82 -1.69
C GLU A 132 5.03 -24.81 -0.54
N LEU A 133 3.99 -25.06 0.27
CA LEU A 133 4.05 -26.03 1.35
C LEU A 133 4.26 -27.44 0.82
N ALA A 134 3.51 -27.86 -0.20
CA ALA A 134 3.68 -29.15 -0.84
C ALA A 134 5.09 -29.35 -1.44
N ALA A 135 5.66 -28.30 -2.04
CA ALA A 135 7.03 -28.33 -2.54
C ALA A 135 8.07 -28.47 -1.42
N ARG A 136 7.86 -27.78 -0.29
CA ARG A 136 8.73 -27.91 0.89
C ARG A 136 8.64 -29.29 1.53
N ASP A 137 7.46 -29.87 1.65
CA ASP A 137 7.27 -31.21 2.20
C ASP A 137 8.00 -32.26 1.36
N THR A 138 7.92 -32.13 0.03
CA THR A 138 8.67 -32.97 -0.91
C THR A 138 10.17 -32.83 -0.68
N HIS A 139 10.67 -31.60 -0.58
CA HIS A 139 12.09 -31.32 -0.35
C HIS A 139 12.59 -31.88 0.99
N ILE A 140 11.81 -31.73 2.06
CA ILE A 140 12.13 -32.30 3.38
C ILE A 140 12.19 -33.83 3.30
N GLY A 141 11.24 -34.46 2.60
CA GLY A 141 11.24 -35.91 2.40
C GLY A 141 12.50 -36.39 1.65
N ASP A 142 12.92 -35.66 0.63
CA ASP A 142 14.15 -35.98 -0.10
C ASP A 142 15.40 -35.80 0.77
N LEU A 143 15.48 -34.71 1.55
CA LEU A 143 16.58 -34.50 2.51
C LEU A 143 16.64 -35.61 3.56
N GLN A 144 15.50 -36.02 4.10
CA GLN A 144 15.43 -37.15 5.04
C GLN A 144 15.91 -38.45 4.40
N ARG A 145 15.54 -38.71 3.14
CA ARG A 145 16.01 -39.88 2.39
C ARG A 145 17.52 -39.84 2.15
N MET A 146 18.06 -38.67 1.79
CA MET A 146 19.51 -38.47 1.64
C MET A 146 20.26 -38.67 2.95
N LEU A 147 19.75 -38.13 4.06
CA LEU A 147 20.35 -38.32 5.38
C LEU A 147 20.35 -39.80 5.78
N GLN A 148 19.25 -40.52 5.55
CA GLN A 148 19.18 -41.97 5.81
C GLN A 148 20.18 -42.76 4.97
N ALA A 149 20.41 -42.36 3.71
CA ALA A 149 21.39 -43.00 2.84
C ALA A 149 22.84 -42.75 3.29
N LEU A 150 23.11 -41.60 3.92
CA LEU A 150 24.45 -41.22 4.41
C LEU A 150 24.76 -41.70 5.82
N THR A 151 23.75 -41.88 6.68
CA THR A 151 23.94 -42.48 7.99
C THR A 151 24.17 -43.99 7.84
N PRO A 152 25.38 -44.51 8.12
CA PRO A 152 25.61 -45.95 8.13
C PRO A 152 24.66 -46.60 9.12
N ALA A 153 24.11 -47.77 8.74
CA ALA A 153 23.18 -48.51 9.58
C ALA A 153 23.77 -48.61 11.00
N PRO A 154 23.02 -48.21 12.05
CA PRO A 154 23.54 -48.27 13.41
C PRO A 154 24.05 -49.69 13.64
N GLU A 155 25.32 -49.82 14.00
CA GLU A 155 25.93 -51.10 14.34
C GLU A 155 24.97 -51.81 15.28
N ARG A 156 24.35 -52.89 14.79
CA ARG A 156 23.46 -53.72 15.61
C ARG A 156 24.25 -54.05 16.86
N ALA A 157 23.80 -53.50 17.99
CA ALA A 157 24.33 -53.82 19.30
C ALA A 157 24.50 -55.34 19.38
N ALA A 158 25.71 -55.74 19.76
CA ALA A 158 26.18 -57.10 19.76
C ALA A 158 25.12 -58.07 20.32
N ILE A 159 24.95 -59.17 19.60
CA ILE A 159 24.22 -60.37 19.98
C ILE A 159 24.39 -60.63 21.49
N PRO A 160 23.31 -60.88 22.25
CA PRO A 160 23.36 -61.08 23.69
C PRO A 160 24.40 -62.14 24.03
N GLN A 161 25.43 -61.71 24.75
CA GLN A 161 26.42 -62.59 25.34
C GLN A 161 25.69 -63.51 26.34
N PRO A 162 25.85 -64.85 26.25
CA PRO A 162 25.14 -65.78 27.11
C PRO A 162 25.45 -65.56 28.60
N ALA A 163 24.41 -65.78 29.41
CA ALA A 163 24.25 -65.40 30.80
C ALA A 163 25.39 -65.78 31.75
N ALA A 164 25.78 -64.82 32.61
CA ALA A 164 26.47 -65.06 33.87
C ALA A 164 25.49 -64.92 35.06
N PRO A 165 25.63 -65.74 36.12
CA PRO A 165 24.63 -65.90 37.18
C PRO A 165 24.57 -64.73 38.19
N ALA A 166 23.42 -64.68 38.87
CA ALA A 166 22.85 -63.59 39.65
C ALA A 166 23.56 -63.23 40.98
N HIS A 167 23.47 -61.94 41.35
CA HIS A 167 23.61 -61.47 42.73
C HIS A 167 22.33 -60.72 43.20
N PRO A 168 21.95 -60.84 44.49
CA PRO A 168 20.66 -60.40 45.04
C PRO A 168 20.56 -58.89 45.35
N PRO A 169 19.32 -58.38 45.55
CA PRO A 169 19.02 -56.94 45.62
C PRO A 169 19.22 -56.33 47.03
N THR A 170 19.65 -55.07 47.06
CA THR A 170 19.66 -54.20 48.26
C THR A 170 18.57 -53.14 48.15
N THR A 171 17.92 -52.93 49.29
CA THR A 171 16.64 -52.28 49.58
C THR A 171 16.66 -50.74 49.61
N ALA A 172 15.44 -50.17 49.48
CA ALA A 172 14.98 -48.77 49.48
C ALA A 172 15.43 -47.85 50.66
N PRO A 173 15.13 -46.52 50.67
CA PRO A 173 13.78 -45.93 50.97
C PRO A 173 13.40 -44.74 50.04
N ALA A 174 12.14 -44.44 49.69
CA ALA A 174 10.93 -44.00 50.44
C ALA A 174 10.94 -42.52 50.92
N ALA A 175 10.24 -41.64 50.18
CA ALA A 175 9.54 -40.41 50.60
C ALA A 175 8.67 -39.95 49.40
N ALA A 176 7.33 -40.03 49.42
CA ALA A 176 6.36 -39.09 50.03
C ALA A 176 6.60 -37.65 49.52
N ASP A 177 5.66 -36.85 49.04
CA ASP A 177 4.20 -36.78 49.13
C ASP A 177 3.72 -35.64 48.18
N SER A 178 2.42 -35.49 47.98
CA SER A 178 1.69 -34.32 47.44
C SER A 178 1.11 -34.43 46.01
N ALA A 179 -0.13 -34.93 45.96
CA ALA A 179 -1.19 -34.32 45.15
C ALA A 179 -1.65 -32.99 45.81
N PRO A 180 -2.33 -32.03 45.12
CA PRO A 180 -3.73 -32.23 44.72
C PRO A 180 -4.20 -31.53 43.41
N ALA A 181 -5.19 -32.17 42.78
CA ALA A 181 -6.50 -31.66 42.32
C ALA A 181 -6.70 -30.36 41.48
N VAL A 182 -7.50 -30.57 40.41
CA VAL A 182 -8.51 -29.70 39.75
C VAL A 182 -8.08 -28.84 38.52
N PRO A 183 -8.80 -28.95 37.36
CA PRO A 183 -8.58 -28.16 36.14
C PRO A 183 -9.37 -26.84 36.13
N PRO A 184 -8.97 -25.87 35.29
CA PRO A 184 -9.96 -24.98 34.69
C PRO A 184 -9.99 -25.03 33.16
N ALA A 185 -11.23 -25.07 32.69
CA ALA A 185 -11.77 -24.74 31.39
C ALA A 185 -10.94 -23.79 30.51
N GLY A 186 -11.05 -24.03 29.21
CA GLY A 186 -10.47 -23.21 28.16
C GLY A 186 -10.84 -21.74 28.26
N VAL A 187 -9.83 -20.92 27.99
CA VAL A 187 -9.99 -19.51 27.65
C VAL A 187 -9.82 -19.41 26.14
N PRO A 188 -10.87 -19.07 25.35
CA PRO A 188 -10.67 -18.63 23.98
C PRO A 188 -9.96 -17.28 24.03
N GLY A 189 -8.69 -17.28 23.62
CA GLY A 189 -7.87 -16.09 23.44
C GLY A 189 -8.45 -15.19 22.36
N LYS A 190 -9.39 -14.34 22.76
CA LYS A 190 -9.87 -13.19 22.00
C LYS A 190 -8.85 -12.06 22.18
N ASP A 191 -7.68 -12.20 21.56
CA ASP A 191 -6.72 -11.10 21.42
C ASP A 191 -7.21 -10.13 20.34
N ALA A 192 -8.23 -9.35 20.71
CA ALA A 192 -8.54 -8.06 20.09
C ALA A 192 -7.53 -7.03 20.63
N GLY A 193 -6.29 -7.13 20.17
CA GLY A 193 -5.18 -6.26 20.59
C GLY A 193 -4.45 -5.72 19.38
N GLY A 194 -5.03 -4.68 18.77
CA GLY A 194 -4.45 -3.97 17.63
C GLY A 194 -3.07 -3.42 17.91
N ARG A 195 -2.03 -4.21 17.64
CA ARG A 195 -0.68 -3.68 17.39
C ARG A 195 -0.62 -3.28 15.92
N ARG A 196 -1.01 -2.03 15.66
CA ARG A 196 -0.63 -1.28 14.46
C ARG A 196 0.89 -1.23 14.39
N ARG A 197 1.51 -2.26 13.79
CA ARG A 197 2.88 -2.15 13.31
C ARG A 197 2.84 -1.14 12.15
N ARG A 198 3.21 0.10 12.43
CA ARG A 198 3.77 0.99 11.40
C ARG A 198 5.03 0.29 10.88
N LEU A 199 4.89 -0.51 9.83
CA LEU A 199 6.01 -0.80 8.96
C LEU A 199 6.32 0.52 8.27
N GLY A 200 7.33 1.22 8.80
CA GLY A 200 8.00 2.28 8.08
C GLY A 200 8.62 1.64 6.85
N TRP A 201 8.02 1.86 5.69
CA TRP A 201 8.64 1.61 4.41
C TRP A 201 9.77 2.63 4.26
N GLY A 202 10.93 2.31 4.82
CA GLY A 202 12.19 2.96 4.48
C GLY A 202 12.53 2.58 3.06
N TRP A 203 12.18 3.45 2.11
CA TRP A 203 12.73 3.40 0.76
C TRP A 203 14.21 3.72 0.86
N GLY A 204 15.03 2.66 0.82
CA GLY A 204 16.46 2.78 0.58
C GLY A 204 16.68 3.36 -0.81
N SER A 205 17.15 4.60 -0.84
CA SER A 205 17.86 5.16 -1.99
C SER A 205 19.05 4.26 -2.30
N ARG A 206 19.07 3.69 -3.51
CA ARG A 206 20.32 3.26 -4.15
C ARG A 206 20.68 4.30 -5.21
N SER A 207 21.88 4.82 -4.98
CA SER A 207 22.93 5.24 -5.92
C SER A 207 22.54 6.03 -7.16
#